data_AF-Q1EFR3-F1
#
_entry.id   AF-Q1EFR3-F1
#
_cell.length_a   1.000
_cell.length_b   1.000
_cell.length_c   1.000
_cell.angle_alpha   90.00
_cell.angle_beta   90.00
_cell.angle_gamma   90.00
#
_symmetry.space_group_name_H-M   'P 1'
#
loop_
_entity.id
_entity.type
_entity.pdbx_description
1 polymer ?
#
loop_
_entity_poly.entity_id
_entity_poly.type
_entity_poly.pdbx_seq_one_letter_code
_entity_poly.pdbx_strand_id
1 'polypeptide(L)'
;RWVCWILSSVVRPLISNHFYVTERQFDKLRIFYYPKALWRKLADNAIISLKKENYVEFDDLHHVSKLQKRKIGFSRVGFLPKKDKMRIVANTKVQCMIRTGKEGQRSPFFKRVNPSLQKLHAILRKIKNENPQALGSSVFGYDDVYKKLYQFRQEIKGVPSVYIVIADVAKAFDTIKQDKLVGLMNDIIQKDEYMLRSYACVLSTKNWTRTFQDLVSHDKHEGSGNNAIKVEATTRFRSSSCVVIDQ
;
A
#
# COMPACT_ATOMS: atom_id res chain seq x y z
N ARG A 1 12.77 -35.45 6.64
CA ARG A 1 11.56 -35.42 7.52
C ARG A 1 11.92 -34.96 8.95
N TRP A 2 12.86 -35.59 9.64
CA TRP A 2 13.25 -35.19 11.01
C TRP A 2 13.87 -33.78 11.10
N VAL A 3 14.74 -33.39 10.14
CA VAL A 3 15.33 -32.03 10.11
C VAL A 3 14.25 -30.95 10.04
N CYS A 4 13.26 -31.12 9.16
CA CYS A 4 12.15 -30.17 9.04
C CYS A 4 11.34 -30.07 10.33
N TRP A 5 11.15 -31.19 11.04
CA TRP A 5 10.47 -31.21 12.33
C TRP A 5 11.26 -30.44 13.39
N ILE A 6 12.58 -30.65 13.51
CA ILE A 6 13.43 -29.89 14.44
C ILE A 6 13.38 -28.39 14.14
N LEU A 7 13.56 -28.02 12.86
CA LEU A 7 13.57 -26.61 12.47
C LEU A 7 12.22 -25.92 12.73
N SER A 8 11.11 -26.61 12.43
CA SER A 8 9.77 -26.03 12.52
C SER A 8 9.20 -26.04 13.94
N SER A 9 9.47 -27.10 14.70
CA SER A 9 8.84 -27.35 16.01
C SER A 9 9.73 -26.96 17.18
N VAL A 10 11.05 -26.86 16.99
CA VAL A 10 12.00 -26.52 18.07
C VAL A 10 12.68 -25.17 17.79
N VAL A 11 13.42 -25.08 16.68
CA VAL A 11 14.26 -23.90 16.39
C VAL A 11 13.40 -22.66 16.16
N ARG A 12 12.36 -22.75 15.32
CA ARG A 12 11.48 -21.59 15.05
C ARG A 12 10.78 -21.08 16.33
N PRO A 13 10.13 -21.91 17.17
CA PRO A 13 9.55 -21.44 18.43
C PRO A 13 10.58 -20.86 19.39
N LEU A 14 11.76 -21.47 19.52
CA LEU A 14 12.82 -20.96 20.40
C LEU A 14 13.24 -19.54 19.99
N ILE A 15 13.58 -19.36 18.71
CA ILE A 15 13.93 -18.05 18.17
C ILE A 15 12.77 -17.07 18.35
N SER A 16 11.55 -17.48 17.99
CA SER A 16 10.36 -16.62 18.07
C SER A 16 10.00 -16.24 19.51
N ASN A 17 10.36 -17.04 20.50
CA ASN A 17 10.11 -16.77 21.91
C ASN A 17 11.12 -15.79 22.53
N HIS A 18 12.38 -15.85 22.13
CA HIS A 18 13.44 -15.02 22.72
C HIS A 18 13.79 -13.76 21.91
N PHE A 19 13.66 -13.83 20.58
CA PHE A 19 14.10 -12.78 19.66
C PHE A 19 12.94 -12.22 18.84
N TYR A 20 13.00 -10.92 18.60
CA TYR A 20 12.28 -10.25 17.53
C TYR A 20 13.15 -10.27 16.27
N VAL A 21 12.63 -10.90 15.22
CA VAL A 21 13.35 -11.10 13.96
C VAL A 21 12.81 -10.12 12.93
N THR A 22 13.67 -9.21 12.45
CA THR A 22 13.27 -8.17 11.49
C THR A 22 14.44 -7.76 10.60
N GLU A 23 14.13 -7.19 9.45
CA GLU A 23 15.12 -6.56 8.57
C GLU A 23 15.39 -5.11 9.01
N ARG A 24 16.42 -4.46 8.43
CA ARG A 24 16.61 -3.00 8.55
C ARG A 24 16.26 -2.35 7.22
N GLN A 25 15.82 -1.09 7.26
CA GLN A 25 15.38 -0.40 6.03
C GLN A 25 16.44 -0.37 4.91
N PHE A 26 17.72 -0.25 5.26
CA PHE A 26 18.80 -0.07 4.28
C PHE A 26 19.56 -1.35 3.94
N ASP A 27 19.44 -2.39 4.77
CA ASP A 27 20.15 -3.65 4.61
C ASP A 27 19.18 -4.68 4.02
N LYS A 28 19.00 -4.64 2.69
CA LYS A 28 18.04 -5.51 2.00
C LYS A 28 18.39 -6.99 2.23
N LEU A 29 17.39 -7.78 2.63
CA LEU A 29 17.48 -9.23 2.87
C LEU A 29 18.38 -9.66 4.03
N ARG A 30 18.96 -8.72 4.78
CA ARG A 30 19.72 -9.05 6.00
C ARG A 30 18.77 -9.10 7.19
N ILE A 31 18.73 -10.26 7.82
CA ILE A 31 17.89 -10.51 9.00
C ILE A 31 18.67 -10.15 10.26
N PHE A 32 18.02 -9.43 11.16
CA PHE A 32 18.55 -9.07 12.47
C PHE A 32 17.70 -9.69 13.57
N TYR A 33 18.37 -10.11 14.65
CA TYR A 33 17.76 -10.73 15.82
C TYR A 33 17.94 -9.79 17.01
N TYR A 34 16.83 -9.28 17.55
CA TYR A 34 16.85 -8.43 18.74
C TYR A 34 16.27 -9.19 19.92
N PRO A 35 16.92 -9.24 21.09
CA PRO A 35 16.28 -9.76 22.29
C PRO A 35 14.95 -9.06 22.54
N LYS A 36 13.88 -9.79 22.86
CA LYS A 36 12.54 -9.19 23.00
C LYS A 36 12.47 -8.07 24.04
N ALA A 37 13.22 -8.19 25.13
CA ALA A 37 13.29 -7.15 26.15
C ALA A 37 13.86 -5.84 25.59
N LEU A 38 14.92 -5.93 24.77
CA LEU A 38 15.49 -4.78 24.08
C LEU A 38 14.52 -4.22 23.03
N TRP A 39 13.92 -5.10 22.22
CA TRP A 39 12.95 -4.68 21.21
C TRP A 39 11.77 -3.92 21.81
N ARG A 40 11.25 -4.38 22.96
CA ARG A 40 10.18 -3.71 23.69
C ARG A 40 10.59 -2.29 24.09
N LYS A 41 11.76 -2.12 24.72
CA LYS A 41 12.30 -0.79 25.08
C LYS A 41 12.41 0.13 23.86
N LEU A 42 12.88 -0.39 22.72
CA LEU A 42 12.98 0.40 21.48
C LEU A 42 11.61 0.80 20.93
N ALA A 43 10.64 -0.13 20.96
CA ALA A 43 9.27 0.13 20.53
C ALA A 43 8.58 1.15 21.46
N ASP A 44 8.75 1.04 22.78
CA ASP A 44 8.17 1.95 23.76
C ASP A 44 8.72 3.37 23.57
N ASN A 45 10.04 3.51 23.39
CA ASN A 45 10.67 4.79 23.08
C ASN A 45 10.15 5.38 21.75
N ALA A 46 9.95 4.54 20.73
CA ALA A 46 9.36 4.98 19.47
C ALA A 46 7.92 5.46 19.65
N ILE A 47 7.10 4.75 20.43
CA ILE A 47 5.72 5.15 20.75
C ILE A 47 5.70 6.49 21.48
N ILE A 48 6.58 6.68 22.48
CA ILE A 48 6.71 7.96 23.21
C ILE A 48 7.06 9.09 22.24
N SER A 49 8.01 8.86 21.32
CA SER A 49 8.37 9.85 20.31
C SER A 49 7.20 10.20 19.38
N LEU A 50 6.43 9.20 18.94
CA LEU A 50 5.27 9.41 18.07
C LEU A 50 4.18 10.24 18.76
N LYS A 51 3.92 9.96 20.05
CA LYS A 51 2.96 10.72 20.86
C LYS A 51 3.36 12.19 21.05
N LYS A 52 4.66 12.49 21.08
CA LYS A 52 5.18 13.86 21.15
C LYS A 52 5.09 14.62 19.82
N GLU A 53 5.10 13.89 18.70
CA GLU A 53 5.01 14.47 17.37
C GLU A 53 3.54 14.60 16.93
N ASN A 54 3.06 13.72 16.04
CA ASN A 54 1.82 13.90 15.28
C ASN A 54 0.77 12.82 15.59
N TYR A 55 0.96 12.02 16.65
CA TYR A 55 0.05 10.92 16.98
C TYR A 55 -0.64 11.14 18.33
N VAL A 56 -1.92 10.84 18.36
CA VAL A 56 -2.74 10.87 19.58
C VAL A 56 -3.11 9.44 19.95
N GLU A 57 -2.90 9.10 21.22
CA GLU A 57 -3.37 7.82 21.78
C GLU A 57 -4.88 7.88 21.99
N PHE A 58 -5.58 6.80 21.62
CA PHE A 58 -7.02 6.68 21.80
C PHE A 58 -7.32 5.65 22.89
N ASP A 59 -8.28 5.95 23.76
CA ASP A 59 -8.79 5.01 24.77
C ASP A 59 -9.75 3.99 24.12
N ASP A 60 -9.58 2.71 24.45
CA ASP A 60 -10.00 1.58 23.62
C ASP A 60 -11.52 1.36 23.61
N LEU A 61 -12.25 1.65 24.70
CA LEU A 61 -13.64 1.18 24.80
C LEU A 61 -14.67 2.06 24.08
N HIS A 62 -14.59 3.38 24.24
CA HIS A 62 -15.58 4.30 23.62
C HIS A 62 -15.35 4.44 22.11
N HIS A 63 -14.08 4.40 21.68
CA HIS A 63 -13.71 4.63 20.29
C HIS A 63 -13.93 3.40 19.40
N VAL A 64 -13.76 2.18 19.90
CA VAL A 64 -13.98 0.94 19.11
C VAL A 64 -15.35 0.93 18.41
N SER A 65 -16.41 1.37 19.09
CA SER A 65 -17.76 1.47 18.48
C SER A 65 -17.82 2.48 17.33
N LYS A 66 -17.16 3.64 17.46
CA LYS A 66 -17.04 4.66 16.39
C LYS A 66 -16.17 4.15 15.23
N LEU A 67 -15.11 3.41 15.54
CA LEU A 67 -14.20 2.83 14.57
C LEU A 67 -14.89 1.75 13.73
N GLN A 68 -15.76 0.93 14.33
CA GLN A 68 -16.54 -0.08 13.62
C GLN A 68 -17.51 0.51 12.59
N LYS A 69 -18.03 1.72 12.85
CA LYS A 69 -18.92 2.43 11.91
C LYS A 69 -18.18 2.97 10.68
N ARG A 70 -16.84 3.05 10.70
CA ARG A 70 -16.08 3.58 9.56
C ARG A 70 -16.08 2.62 8.38
N LYS A 71 -16.20 3.19 7.18
CA LYS A 71 -16.14 2.43 5.91
C LYS A 71 -14.71 1.93 5.61
N ILE A 72 -13.70 2.62 6.12
CA ILE A 72 -12.29 2.24 6.03
C ILE A 72 -11.89 1.61 7.37
N GLY A 73 -11.23 0.46 7.32
CA GLY A 73 -10.74 -0.21 8.53
C GLY A 73 -9.41 0.34 9.04
N PHE A 74 -8.68 -0.47 9.80
CA PHE A 74 -7.45 -0.08 10.46
C PHE A 74 -6.32 -1.03 10.10
N SER A 75 -5.09 -0.53 10.19
CA SER A 75 -3.88 -1.29 9.88
C SER A 75 -3.04 -1.45 11.13
N ARG A 76 -2.45 -2.64 11.31
CA ARG A 76 -1.50 -2.88 12.37
C ARG A 76 -0.17 -2.23 11.98
N VAL A 77 0.40 -1.47 12.89
CA VAL A 77 1.70 -0.83 12.69
C VAL A 77 2.81 -1.77 13.15
N GLY A 78 3.83 -1.93 12.33
CA GLY A 78 5.11 -2.54 12.69
C GLY A 78 6.21 -1.48 12.79
N PHE A 79 7.23 -1.75 13.60
CA PHE A 79 8.43 -0.92 13.69
C PHE A 79 9.55 -1.54 12.88
N LEU A 80 10.25 -0.72 12.10
CA LEU A 80 11.40 -1.08 11.30
C LEU A 80 12.59 -0.23 11.72
N PRO A 81 13.71 -0.82 12.16
CA PRO A 81 14.87 -0.04 12.57
C PRO A 81 15.52 0.67 11.36
N LYS A 82 15.80 1.96 11.55
CA LYS A 82 16.78 2.72 10.76
C LYS A 82 18.07 2.88 11.57
N LYS A 83 19.01 3.69 11.05
CA LYS A 83 20.27 4.01 11.72
C LYS A 83 20.02 4.56 13.14
N ASP A 84 19.24 5.63 13.27
CA ASP A 84 19.07 6.35 14.54
C ASP A 84 17.62 6.42 15.05
N LYS A 85 16.67 5.82 14.33
CA LYS A 85 15.24 5.89 14.67
C LYS A 85 14.45 4.67 14.21
N MET A 86 13.26 4.49 14.76
CA MET A 86 12.30 3.50 14.29
C MET A 86 11.38 4.11 13.23
N ARG A 87 11.20 3.42 12.10
CA ARG A 87 10.16 3.73 11.12
C ARG A 87 8.92 2.93 11.41
N ILE A 88 7.77 3.59 11.43
CA ILE A 88 6.47 2.92 11.42
C ILE A 88 6.09 2.47 10.01
N VAL A 89 5.54 1.26 9.91
CA VAL A 89 5.01 0.70 8.68
C VAL A 89 3.64 0.09 8.97
N ALA A 90 2.61 0.61 8.32
CA ALA A 90 1.25 0.09 8.44
C ALA A 90 1.03 -1.09 7.49
N ASN A 91 0.58 -2.23 8.02
CA ASN A 91 0.17 -3.36 7.20
C ASN A 91 -1.31 -3.27 6.84
N THR A 92 -1.60 -2.82 5.62
CA THR A 92 -2.97 -2.59 5.11
C THR A 92 -3.65 -3.85 4.56
N LYS A 93 -2.90 -4.95 4.41
CA LYS A 93 -3.38 -6.21 3.79
C LYS A 93 -4.01 -7.17 4.79
N VAL A 94 -3.72 -7.00 6.07
CA VAL A 94 -4.16 -7.92 7.13
C VAL A 94 -5.34 -7.29 7.88
N GLN A 95 -6.34 -8.10 8.23
CA GLN A 95 -7.42 -7.65 9.11
C GLN A 95 -6.86 -7.38 10.50
N CYS A 96 -7.33 -6.32 11.13
CA CYS A 96 -6.96 -6.02 12.50
C CYS A 96 -8.06 -6.50 13.45
N MET A 97 -7.64 -7.06 14.58
CA MET A 97 -8.51 -7.40 15.70
C MET A 97 -8.04 -6.57 16.89
N ILE A 98 -8.97 -5.90 17.56
CA ILE A 98 -8.71 -5.24 18.84
C ILE A 98 -9.23 -6.16 19.93
N ARG A 99 -8.35 -6.55 20.86
CA ARG A 99 -8.75 -7.34 22.02
C ARG A 99 -9.44 -6.44 23.02
N THR A 100 -10.77 -6.55 23.11
CA THR A 100 -11.54 -5.95 24.18
C THR A 100 -11.33 -6.82 25.43
N GLY A 101 -10.69 -6.29 26.48
CA GLY A 101 -10.35 -7.03 27.71
C GLY A 101 -11.55 -7.51 28.55
N LYS A 102 -12.76 -7.56 27.98
CA LYS A 102 -13.97 -8.06 28.64
C LYS A 102 -14.11 -9.56 28.33
N GLU A 103 -13.97 -10.39 29.35
CA GLU A 103 -14.21 -11.83 29.24
C GLU A 103 -15.60 -12.11 28.64
N GLY A 104 -15.67 -13.01 27.67
CA GLY A 104 -16.91 -13.37 26.97
C GLY A 104 -17.32 -12.51 25.77
N GLN A 105 -16.69 -11.35 25.52
CA GLN A 105 -16.98 -10.55 24.31
C GLN A 105 -16.10 -10.96 23.12
N ARG A 106 -16.73 -11.22 21.96
CA ARG A 106 -16.01 -11.44 20.69
C ARG A 106 -15.26 -10.17 20.32
N SER A 107 -13.94 -10.28 20.16
CA SER A 107 -13.08 -9.19 19.72
C SER A 107 -13.51 -8.70 18.33
N PRO A 108 -13.73 -7.39 18.13
CA PRO A 108 -14.18 -6.86 16.85
C PRO A 108 -13.10 -6.99 15.77
N PHE A 109 -13.51 -7.48 14.60
CA PHE A 109 -12.68 -7.52 13.40
C PHE A 109 -12.90 -6.27 12.55
N PHE A 110 -11.80 -5.67 12.11
CA PHE A 110 -11.81 -4.52 11.22
C PHE A 110 -11.47 -4.94 9.79
N LYS A 111 -12.18 -4.31 8.83
CA LYS A 111 -11.95 -4.53 7.40
C LYS A 111 -10.50 -4.18 7.03
N ARG A 112 -9.97 -4.86 6.01
CA ARG A 112 -8.66 -4.52 5.45
C ARG A 112 -8.72 -3.13 4.83
N VAL A 113 -7.66 -2.35 4.95
CA VAL A 113 -7.59 -1.00 4.37
C VAL A 113 -7.30 -1.08 2.86
N ASN A 114 -6.49 -2.05 2.45
CA ASN A 114 -6.03 -2.17 1.06
C ASN A 114 -7.16 -2.22 0.01
N PRO A 115 -8.26 -2.99 0.18
CA PRO A 115 -9.35 -3.00 -0.79
C PRO A 115 -9.98 -1.62 -1.00
N SER A 116 -10.19 -0.83 0.05
CA SER A 116 -10.73 0.53 -0.07
C SER A 116 -9.75 1.46 -0.81
N LEU A 117 -8.45 1.34 -0.54
CA LEU A 117 -7.42 2.09 -1.27
C LEU A 117 -7.30 1.66 -2.73
N GLN A 118 -7.50 0.37 -3.04
CA GLN A 118 -7.50 -0.12 -4.42
C GLN A 118 -8.67 0.44 -5.23
N LYS A 119 -9.86 0.55 -4.61
CA LYS A 119 -11.02 1.22 -5.23
C LYS A 119 -10.71 2.67 -5.54
N LEU A 120 -10.19 3.42 -4.57
CA LEU A 120 -9.80 4.82 -4.76
C LEU A 120 -8.72 4.96 -5.84
N HIS A 121 -7.73 4.07 -5.86
CA HIS A 121 -6.68 4.04 -6.87
C HIS A 121 -7.23 3.77 -8.29
N ALA A 122 -8.26 2.92 -8.44
CA ALA A 122 -8.94 2.73 -9.72
C ALA A 122 -9.67 4.00 -10.19
N ILE A 123 -10.31 4.72 -9.27
CA ILE A 123 -10.97 6.00 -9.57
C ILE A 123 -9.95 7.06 -10.00
N LEU A 124 -8.86 7.22 -9.24
CA LEU A 124 -7.79 8.17 -9.56
C LEU A 124 -7.12 7.83 -10.90
N ARG A 125 -6.97 6.54 -11.24
CA ARG A 125 -6.49 6.10 -12.56
C ARG A 125 -7.38 6.58 -13.69
N LYS A 126 -8.70 6.40 -13.53
CA LYS A 126 -9.67 6.89 -14.50
C LYS A 126 -9.58 8.40 -14.67
N ILE A 127 -9.60 9.15 -13.57
CA ILE A 127 -9.49 10.62 -13.60
C ILE A 127 -8.19 11.07 -14.28
N LYS A 128 -7.07 10.39 -14.00
CA LYS A 128 -5.80 10.66 -14.67
C LYS A 128 -5.87 10.47 -16.18
N ASN A 129 -6.56 9.42 -16.64
CA ASN A 129 -6.68 9.11 -18.06
C ASN A 129 -7.61 10.10 -18.78
N GLU A 130 -8.69 10.53 -18.12
CA GLU A 130 -9.65 11.52 -18.64
C GLU A 130 -9.09 12.95 -18.61
N ASN A 131 -8.40 13.30 -17.53
CA ASN A 131 -7.79 14.62 -17.32
C ASN A 131 -6.39 14.48 -16.69
N PRO A 132 -5.34 14.32 -17.52
CA PRO A 132 -3.96 14.20 -17.04
C PRO A 132 -3.49 15.40 -16.21
N GLN A 133 -4.04 16.59 -16.44
CA GLN A 133 -3.65 17.81 -15.73
C GLN A 133 -4.16 17.85 -14.28
N ALA A 134 -5.27 17.17 -13.97
CA ALA A 134 -5.86 17.16 -12.62
C ALA A 134 -4.92 16.59 -11.55
N LEU A 135 -4.08 15.62 -11.92
CA LEU A 135 -3.09 15.01 -11.02
C LEU A 135 -1.66 15.50 -11.32
N GLY A 136 -1.52 16.46 -12.23
CA GLY A 136 -0.26 17.04 -12.67
C GLY A 136 0.80 16.01 -13.04
N SER A 137 1.97 16.14 -12.44
CA SER A 137 3.14 15.30 -12.76
C SER A 137 3.08 13.89 -12.15
N SER A 138 1.98 13.50 -11.50
CA SER A 138 1.83 12.20 -10.83
C SER A 138 2.02 11.00 -11.77
N VAL A 139 2.64 9.95 -11.24
CA VAL A 139 2.89 8.66 -11.91
C VAL A 139 2.36 7.53 -11.05
N PHE A 140 1.68 6.54 -11.64
CA PHE A 140 1.09 5.42 -10.88
C PHE A 140 1.85 4.10 -11.06
N GLY A 141 2.98 4.13 -11.75
CA GLY A 141 3.87 3.00 -11.92
C GLY A 141 5.11 3.37 -12.73
N TYR A 142 6.05 2.43 -12.81
CA TYR A 142 7.27 2.60 -13.59
C TYR A 142 7.00 2.73 -15.10
N ASP A 143 5.92 2.13 -15.60
CA ASP A 143 5.52 2.27 -17.01
C ASP A 143 5.18 3.72 -17.37
N ASP A 144 4.48 4.43 -16.46
CA ASP A 144 4.17 5.85 -16.64
C ASP A 144 5.44 6.70 -16.64
N VAL A 145 6.38 6.39 -15.73
CA VAL A 145 7.68 7.07 -15.67
C VAL A 145 8.45 6.85 -16.97
N TYR A 146 8.53 5.61 -17.44
CA TYR A 146 9.21 5.26 -18.68
C TYR A 146 8.60 5.99 -19.88
N LYS A 147 7.27 6.01 -20.01
CA LYS A 147 6.58 6.73 -21.10
C LYS A 147 6.91 8.21 -21.10
N LYS A 148 6.85 8.88 -19.94
CA LYS A 148 7.20 10.31 -19.82
C LYS A 148 8.66 10.56 -20.14
N LEU A 149 9.57 9.73 -19.63
CA LEU A 149 11.00 9.86 -19.90
C LEU A 149 11.33 9.61 -21.38
N TYR A 150 10.67 8.65 -22.00
CA TYR A 150 10.81 8.36 -23.42
C TYR A 150 10.34 9.55 -24.27
N GLN A 151 9.18 10.13 -23.97
CA GLN A 151 8.68 11.33 -24.64
C GLN A 151 9.66 12.51 -24.49
N PHE A 152 10.09 12.80 -23.26
CA PHE A 152 11.07 13.83 -22.98
C PHE A 152 12.37 13.63 -23.78
N ARG A 153 12.86 12.38 -23.86
CA ARG A 153 14.06 12.04 -24.66
C ARG A 153 13.89 12.40 -26.14
N GLN A 154 12.69 12.21 -26.70
CA GLN A 154 12.43 12.53 -28.10
C GLN A 154 12.39 14.05 -28.33
N GLU A 155 11.87 14.82 -27.36
CA GLU A 155 11.79 16.28 -27.42
C GLU A 155 13.17 16.96 -27.33
N ILE A 156 14.09 16.40 -26.54
CA ILE A 156 15.45 16.96 -26.38
C ILE A 156 16.44 16.51 -27.47
N LYS A 157 16.00 15.77 -28.50
CA LYS A 157 16.88 15.40 -29.62
C LYS A 157 17.36 16.66 -30.33
N GLY A 158 18.67 16.87 -30.34
CA GLY A 158 19.30 18.06 -30.93
C GLY A 158 19.57 19.18 -29.94
N VAL A 159 19.20 19.04 -28.66
CA VAL A 159 19.60 19.97 -27.60
C VAL A 159 21.04 19.64 -27.16
N PRO A 160 21.98 20.61 -27.18
CA PRO A 160 23.40 20.35 -26.92
C PRO A 160 23.72 19.99 -25.46
N SER A 161 22.93 20.49 -24.50
CA SER A 161 23.12 20.22 -23.07
C SER A 161 21.80 20.19 -22.31
N VAL A 162 21.62 19.21 -21.43
CA VAL A 162 20.45 19.09 -20.55
C VAL A 162 20.93 18.98 -19.11
N TYR A 163 20.27 19.71 -18.22
CA TYR A 163 20.51 19.65 -16.78
C TYR A 163 19.36 18.87 -16.11
N ILE A 164 19.71 17.95 -15.21
CA ILE A 164 18.75 17.15 -14.46
C ILE A 164 18.94 17.43 -12.98
N VAL A 165 17.87 17.82 -12.30
CA VAL A 165 17.85 18.02 -10.85
C VAL A 165 17.12 16.84 -10.21
N ILE A 166 17.78 16.17 -9.27
CA ILE A 166 17.19 15.09 -8.48
C ILE A 166 16.97 15.61 -7.07
N ALA A 167 15.72 15.60 -6.61
CA ALA A 167 15.34 16.03 -5.28
C ALA A 167 14.59 14.91 -4.56
N ASP A 168 14.87 14.73 -3.27
CA ASP A 168 14.13 13.82 -2.39
C ASP A 168 13.30 14.61 -1.38
N VAL A 169 12.07 14.16 -1.14
CA VAL A 169 11.16 14.81 -0.19
C VAL A 169 11.27 14.12 1.17
N ALA A 170 11.92 14.81 2.11
CA ALA A 170 12.09 14.31 3.46
C ALA A 170 10.74 14.14 4.17
N LYS A 171 10.53 12.97 4.80
CA LYS A 171 9.34 12.65 5.60
C LYS A 171 7.99 12.89 4.90
N ALA A 172 7.91 12.63 3.59
CA ALA A 172 6.74 12.94 2.76
C ALA A 172 5.38 12.50 3.32
N PHE A 173 5.30 11.37 4.03
CA PHE A 173 4.06 10.90 4.67
C PHE A 173 3.72 11.63 5.98
N ASP A 174 4.73 12.07 6.73
CA ASP A 174 4.55 12.70 8.04
C ASP A 174 4.22 14.19 7.90
N THR A 175 4.55 14.79 6.74
CA THR A 175 4.36 16.23 6.45
C THR A 175 3.08 16.54 5.66
N ILE A 176 2.18 15.57 5.50
CA ILE A 176 0.93 15.76 4.75
C ILE A 176 -0.01 16.65 5.56
N LYS A 177 -0.35 17.83 5.01
CA LYS A 177 -1.41 18.69 5.54
C LYS A 177 -2.77 18.11 5.16
N GLN A 178 -3.41 17.42 6.12
CA GLN A 178 -4.64 16.64 5.87
C GLN A 178 -5.77 17.50 5.32
N ASP A 179 -5.97 18.72 5.85
CA ASP A 179 -7.05 19.61 5.38
C ASP A 179 -6.87 20.02 3.91
N LYS A 180 -5.62 20.33 3.52
CA LYS A 180 -5.29 20.64 2.11
C LYS A 180 -5.47 19.43 1.21
N LEU A 181 -5.11 18.23 1.69
CA LEU A 181 -5.32 16.99 0.95
C LEU A 181 -6.80 16.73 0.74
N VAL A 182 -7.64 16.92 1.76
CA VAL A 182 -9.09 16.75 1.64
C VAL A 182 -9.68 17.74 0.63
N GLY A 183 -9.28 19.02 0.68
CA GLY A 183 -9.67 20.02 -0.32
C GLY A 183 -9.31 19.58 -1.74
N LEU A 184 -8.04 19.19 -1.95
CA LEU A 184 -7.57 18.70 -3.25
C LEU A 184 -8.35 17.46 -3.73
N MET A 185 -8.68 16.52 -2.84
CA MET A 185 -9.46 15.34 -3.19
C MET A 185 -10.89 15.71 -3.63
N ASN A 186 -11.50 16.72 -3.02
CA ASN A 186 -12.82 17.21 -3.41
C ASN A 186 -12.79 17.88 -4.79
N ASP A 187 -11.71 18.59 -5.12
CA ASP A 187 -11.55 19.23 -6.44
C ASP A 187 -11.33 18.22 -7.57
N ILE A 188 -10.61 17.13 -7.28
CA ILE A 188 -10.26 16.08 -8.24
C ILE A 188 -11.40 15.08 -8.44
N ILE A 189 -12.06 14.65 -7.36
CA ILE A 189 -13.11 13.63 -7.37
C ILE A 189 -14.47 14.33 -7.44
N GLN A 190 -14.89 14.69 -8.65
CA GLN A 190 -16.09 15.51 -8.86
C GLN A 190 -17.40 14.72 -8.93
N LYS A 191 -17.35 13.41 -9.22
CA LYS A 191 -18.56 12.57 -9.30
C LYS A 191 -18.87 11.98 -7.92
N ASP A 192 -20.15 11.96 -7.56
CA ASP A 192 -20.61 11.31 -6.32
C ASP A 192 -20.51 9.78 -6.37
N GLU A 193 -20.65 9.20 -7.57
CA GLU A 193 -20.63 7.76 -7.81
C GLU A 193 -19.65 7.38 -8.92
N TYR A 194 -18.84 6.35 -8.65
CA TYR A 194 -17.99 5.69 -9.64
C TYR A 194 -18.31 4.21 -9.71
N MET A 195 -18.57 3.70 -10.90
CA MET A 195 -18.73 2.26 -11.12
C MET A 195 -17.37 1.59 -11.21
N LEU A 196 -17.21 0.51 -10.46
CA LEU A 196 -15.98 -0.29 -10.41
C LEU A 196 -16.29 -1.71 -10.87
N ARG A 197 -15.41 -2.25 -11.71
CA ARG A 197 -15.49 -3.62 -12.21
C ARG A 197 -14.22 -4.38 -11.83
N SER A 198 -14.40 -5.55 -11.25
CA SER A 198 -13.30 -6.46 -10.92
C SER A 198 -12.93 -7.31 -12.12
N TYR A 199 -11.63 -7.57 -12.28
CA TYR A 199 -11.15 -8.54 -13.24
C TYR A 199 -9.96 -9.30 -12.66
N ALA A 200 -9.74 -10.50 -13.15
CA ALA A 200 -8.56 -11.32 -12.86
C ALA A 200 -7.68 -11.41 -14.11
N CYS A 201 -6.43 -10.97 -14.02
CA CYS A 201 -5.42 -11.29 -15.04
C CYS A 201 -4.71 -12.58 -14.63
N VAL A 202 -4.74 -13.56 -15.52
CA VAL A 202 -3.98 -14.79 -15.42
C VAL A 202 -2.76 -14.64 -16.30
N LEU A 203 -1.60 -14.46 -15.67
CA LEU A 203 -0.31 -14.49 -16.35
C LEU A 203 0.15 -15.95 -16.40
N SER A 204 0.28 -16.48 -17.61
CA SER A 204 0.77 -17.84 -17.84
C SER A 204 2.09 -17.79 -18.59
N THR A 205 3.10 -18.45 -18.02
CA THR A 205 4.37 -18.74 -18.70
C THR A 205 4.54 -20.25 -18.76
N LYS A 206 5.53 -20.75 -19.50
CA LYS A 206 5.80 -22.20 -19.62
C LYS A 206 5.92 -22.92 -18.26
N ASN A 207 6.34 -22.22 -17.20
CA ASN A 207 6.72 -22.84 -15.93
C ASN A 207 5.87 -22.40 -14.73
N TRP A 208 5.04 -21.36 -14.87
CA TRP A 208 4.21 -20.88 -13.77
C TRP A 208 2.98 -20.12 -14.27
N THR A 209 1.93 -20.19 -13.47
CA THR A 209 0.68 -19.43 -13.64
C THR A 209 0.44 -18.59 -12.40
N ARG A 210 0.12 -17.30 -12.58
CA ARG A 210 -0.20 -16.40 -11.46
C ARG A 210 -1.41 -15.57 -11.82
N THR A 211 -2.36 -15.57 -10.90
CA THR A 211 -3.59 -14.80 -11.02
C THR A 211 -3.49 -13.56 -10.14
N PHE A 212 -3.86 -12.41 -10.71
CA PHE A 212 -3.94 -11.15 -10.00
C PHE A 212 -5.33 -10.58 -10.17
N GLN A 213 -5.95 -10.17 -9.07
CA GLN A 213 -7.20 -9.40 -9.11
C GLN A 213 -6.88 -7.91 -9.14
N ASP A 214 -7.57 -7.17 -9.99
CA ASP A 214 -7.53 -5.71 -10.04
C ASP A 214 -8.93 -5.13 -10.34
N LEU A 215 -9.04 -3.82 -10.26
CA LEU A 215 -10.25 -3.04 -10.43
C LEU A 215 -10.05 -1.98 -11.51
N VAL A 216 -11.05 -1.82 -12.37
CA VAL A 216 -11.17 -0.72 -13.35
C VAL A 216 -12.40 0.12 -13.00
N SER A 217 -12.33 1.43 -13.19
CA SER A 217 -13.52 2.29 -13.15
C SER A 217 -14.05 2.55 -14.56
N HIS A 218 -15.36 2.50 -14.76
CA HIS A 218 -16.03 2.74 -16.05
C HIS A 218 -17.29 3.61 -15.88
N ASP A 219 -17.82 4.18 -16.96
CA ASP A 219 -19.09 4.94 -16.94
C ASP A 219 -20.30 4.06 -17.30
N LYS A 220 -21.48 4.42 -16.77
CA LYS A 220 -22.76 3.72 -17.02
C LYS A 220 -23.18 3.70 -18.51
N HIS A 221 -22.64 4.60 -19.33
CA HIS A 221 -23.05 4.79 -20.74
C HIS A 221 -22.09 4.21 -21.78
N GLU A 222 -20.94 3.65 -21.39
CA GLU A 222 -20.07 2.95 -22.33
C GLU A 222 -20.59 1.50 -22.52
N GLY A 223 -21.31 1.26 -23.61
CA GLY A 223 -21.85 -0.04 -24.01
C GLY A 223 -20.82 -1.15 -24.30
N SER A 224 -19.59 -1.04 -23.79
CA SER A 224 -18.60 -2.13 -23.82
C SER A 224 -17.60 -1.97 -22.68
N GLY A 225 -18.01 -2.33 -21.45
CA GLY A 225 -17.09 -2.42 -20.30
C GLY A 225 -15.90 -3.36 -20.54
N ASN A 226 -15.93 -4.19 -21.58
CA ASN A 226 -14.82 -5.05 -22.01
C ASN A 226 -13.69 -4.25 -22.68
N ASN A 227 -13.99 -3.13 -23.34
CA ASN A 227 -12.98 -2.28 -23.96
C ASN A 227 -12.13 -1.54 -22.91
N ALA A 228 -12.77 -1.00 -21.86
CA ALA A 228 -12.06 -0.32 -20.77
C ALA A 228 -11.08 -1.27 -20.05
N ILE A 229 -11.52 -2.50 -19.74
CA ILE A 229 -10.66 -3.53 -19.13
C ILE A 229 -9.50 -3.90 -20.07
N LYS A 230 -9.76 -4.08 -21.37
CA LYS A 230 -8.74 -4.45 -22.35
C LYS A 230 -7.67 -3.37 -22.54
N VAL A 231 -8.06 -2.09 -22.55
CA VAL A 231 -7.15 -0.95 -22.65
C VAL A 231 -6.30 -0.80 -21.39
N GLU A 232 -6.89 -0.99 -20.20
CA GLU A 232 -6.14 -0.89 -18.94
C GLU A 232 -5.20 -2.09 -18.72
N ALA A 233 -5.60 -3.30 -19.14
CA ALA A 233 -4.73 -4.48 -19.07
C ALA A 233 -3.55 -4.40 -20.04
N THR A 234 -3.76 -3.91 -21.26
CA THR A 234 -2.69 -3.76 -22.28
C THR A 234 -1.68 -2.65 -21.96
N THR A 235 -2.07 -1.65 -21.18
CA THR A 235 -1.15 -0.57 -20.76
C THR A 235 -0.16 -0.98 -19.69
N ARG A 236 -0.38 -2.10 -18.98
CA ARG A 236 0.48 -2.61 -17.89
C ARG A 236 1.33 -3.83 -18.22
N PHE A 237 0.93 -4.67 -19.17
CA PHE A 237 1.58 -5.96 -19.38
C PHE A 237 1.96 -6.13 -20.85
N ARG A 238 3.23 -5.86 -21.17
CA ARG A 238 3.72 -5.88 -22.56
C ARG A 238 4.54 -7.11 -22.96
N SER A 239 4.74 -8.12 -22.09
CA SER A 239 5.69 -9.19 -22.45
C SER A 239 5.30 -10.63 -22.08
N SER A 240 4.08 -10.89 -21.60
CA SER A 240 3.64 -12.26 -21.29
C SER A 240 2.20 -12.47 -21.71
N SER A 241 1.87 -13.69 -22.14
CA SER A 241 0.51 -14.13 -22.44
C SER A 241 -0.38 -13.95 -21.19
N CYS A 242 -1.05 -12.80 -21.04
CA CYS A 242 -2.08 -12.60 -20.02
C CYS A 242 -3.45 -12.89 -20.63
N VAL A 243 -4.23 -13.73 -19.96
CA VAL A 243 -5.67 -13.86 -20.19
C VAL A 243 -6.38 -13.02 -19.14
N VAL A 244 -7.25 -12.12 -19.57
CA VAL A 244 -8.09 -11.33 -18.66
C VAL A 244 -9.44 -12.00 -18.54
N ILE A 245 -9.80 -12.36 -17.32
CA ILE A 245 -11.06 -12.99 -16.95
C ILE A 245 -11.86 -11.95 -16.18
N ASP A 246 -13.01 -11.59 -16.74
CA ASP A 246 -13.98 -10.71 -16.10
C ASP A 246 -14.67 -11.46 -14.94
N GLN A 247 -14.83 -10.80 -13.79
CA GLN A 247 -15.39 -11.41 -12.55
C GLN A 247 -16.69 -10.75 -12.14
#